data_AF-A0A8H4L955-F1
#
_entry.id   AF-A0A8H4L955-F1
#
_cell.length_a   1.000
_cell.length_b   1.000
_cell.length_c   1.000
_cell.angle_alpha   90.00
_cell.angle_beta   90.00
_cell.angle_gamma   90.00
#
_symmetry.space_group_name_H-M   'P 1'
#
loop_
_entity.id
_entity.type
_entity.pdbx_description
1 polymer ?
#
loop_
_entity_poly.entity_id
_entity_poly.type
_entity_poly.pdbx_seq_one_letter_code
_entity_poly.pdbx_strand_id
1 'polypeptide(L)'
;MSSRVSKRSARKTEERKFLSELVESSGTAADMPCSYCFKHRKECLMADDSARCSECIRRGRSCDGTRVASSLRKLISQEKKLDEDEEKAGEDLLKLHEELAALQARMAVAAGRLSRIRKTKTKVKERRATEFRRGIRGLESEDALSEELSRREDAVSGELQSLNPEGLDWESLGLGGFDFDPFSVDGSASEVAGHS
;
A
#
# COMPACT_ATOMS: atom_id res chain seq x y z
N MET A 1 17.08 -15.71 97.22
CA MET A 1 17.87 -15.43 95.99
C MET A 1 17.53 -16.50 94.96
N SER A 2 16.77 -16.17 93.92
CA SER A 2 16.31 -17.15 92.93
C SER A 2 17.40 -17.37 91.88
N SER A 3 18.17 -18.44 92.02
CA SER A 3 19.18 -18.86 91.04
C SER A 3 18.50 -19.40 89.78
N ARG A 4 18.35 -18.56 88.77
CA ARG A 4 17.86 -18.96 87.45
C ARG A 4 18.99 -19.68 86.70
N VAL A 5 18.92 -21.01 86.66
CA VAL A 5 19.87 -21.84 85.90
C VAL A 5 19.70 -21.54 84.41
N SER A 6 20.73 -20.94 83.79
CA SER A 6 20.77 -20.72 82.35
C SER A 6 21.04 -22.05 81.63
N LYS A 7 20.14 -22.45 80.73
CA LYS A 7 20.39 -23.59 79.82
C LYS A 7 21.61 -23.27 78.94
N ARG A 8 22.55 -24.23 78.79
CA ARG A 8 23.70 -24.09 77.89
C ARG A 8 23.17 -23.82 76.47
N SER A 9 23.68 -22.76 75.85
CA SER A 9 23.31 -22.44 74.49
C SER A 9 23.94 -23.46 73.54
N ALA A 10 23.25 -23.82 72.45
CA ALA A 10 23.82 -24.76 71.49
C ALA A 10 25.07 -24.13 70.84
N ARG A 11 26.17 -24.88 70.71
CA ARG A 11 27.46 -24.41 70.15
C ARG A 11 27.34 -23.57 68.86
N LYS A 12 26.43 -23.97 67.96
CA LYS A 12 26.13 -23.25 66.71
C LYS A 12 25.56 -21.83 66.93
N THR A 13 24.94 -21.57 68.07
CA THR A 13 24.39 -20.26 68.45
C THR A 13 25.49 -19.33 68.93
N GLU A 14 26.44 -19.86 69.71
CA GLU A 14 27.65 -19.14 70.12
C GLU A 14 28.53 -18.80 68.92
N GLU A 15 28.77 -19.77 68.02
CA GLU A 15 29.52 -19.54 66.78
C GLU A 15 28.87 -18.41 65.94
N ARG A 16 27.53 -18.39 65.79
CA ARG A 16 26.83 -17.31 65.06
C ARG A 16 26.93 -15.95 65.73
N LYS A 17 26.94 -15.89 67.08
CA LYS A 17 27.10 -14.63 67.81
C LYS A 17 28.50 -14.06 67.61
N PHE A 18 29.51 -14.90 67.75
CA PHE A 18 30.89 -14.51 67.52
C PHE A 18 31.10 -14.00 66.08
N LEU A 19 30.54 -14.72 65.09
CA LEU A 19 30.59 -14.27 63.70
C LEU A 19 29.83 -12.96 63.46
N SER A 20 28.68 -12.74 64.11
CA SER A 20 27.97 -11.46 63.97
C SER A 20 28.72 -10.31 64.62
N GLU A 21 29.34 -10.53 65.78
CA GLU A 21 30.16 -9.53 66.48
C GLU A 21 31.40 -9.16 65.65
N LEU A 22 32.04 -10.14 65.01
CA LEU A 22 33.15 -9.88 64.10
C LEU A 22 32.71 -8.97 62.94
N VAL A 23 31.59 -9.29 62.28
CA VAL A 23 31.03 -8.47 61.19
C VAL A 23 30.55 -7.10 61.67
N GLU A 24 30.10 -6.96 62.91
CA GLU A 24 29.77 -5.64 63.50
C GLU A 24 31.02 -4.79 63.73
N SER A 25 32.16 -5.43 64.04
CA SER A 25 33.43 -4.72 64.29
C SER A 25 34.18 -4.32 63.01
N SER A 26 34.09 -5.13 61.95
CA SER A 26 34.85 -4.94 60.71
C SER A 26 34.01 -4.68 59.47
N GLY A 27 32.69 -4.85 59.55
CA GLY A 27 31.78 -4.74 58.41
C GLY A 27 31.49 -3.29 58.02
N THR A 28 31.19 -3.10 56.74
CA THR A 28 30.75 -1.83 56.19
C THR A 28 29.24 -1.80 56.06
N ALA A 29 28.65 -0.61 56.16
CA ALA A 29 27.23 -0.43 55.90
C ALA A 29 26.94 -0.70 54.42
N ALA A 30 26.05 -1.63 54.12
CA ALA A 30 25.62 -1.88 52.76
C ALA A 30 24.80 -0.70 52.24
N ASP A 31 25.13 -0.20 51.04
CA ASP A 31 24.39 0.89 50.36
C ASP A 31 22.88 0.62 50.27
N MET A 32 22.51 -0.66 50.12
CA MET A 32 21.12 -1.10 50.13
C MET A 32 20.90 -2.13 51.24
N PRO A 33 20.15 -1.80 52.31
CA PRO A 33 19.92 -2.71 53.41
C PRO A 33 19.05 -3.90 52.99
N CYS A 34 19.26 -5.06 53.63
CA CYS A 34 18.40 -6.23 53.43
C CYS A 34 16.97 -5.96 53.94
N SER A 35 15.96 -6.71 53.46
CA SER A 35 14.55 -6.45 53.80
C SER A 35 14.30 -6.46 55.31
N TYR A 36 15.03 -7.28 56.05
CA TYR A 36 14.92 -7.33 57.51
C TYR A 36 15.49 -6.08 58.17
N CYS A 37 16.74 -5.72 57.85
CA CYS A 37 17.38 -4.52 58.41
C CYS A 37 16.58 -3.26 58.06
N PHE A 38 16.03 -3.16 56.85
CA PHE A 38 15.15 -2.07 56.43
C PHE A 38 13.88 -1.98 57.28
N LYS A 39 13.12 -3.09 57.42
CA LYS A 39 11.86 -3.12 58.20
C LYS A 39 12.07 -2.81 59.68
N HIS A 40 13.22 -3.18 60.23
CA HIS A 40 13.53 -3.00 61.66
C HIS A 40 14.43 -1.79 61.93
N ARG A 41 14.69 -0.93 60.92
CA ARG A 41 15.53 0.27 61.02
C ARG A 41 16.89 0.00 61.66
N LYS A 42 17.53 -1.11 61.26
CA LYS A 42 18.88 -1.48 61.69
C LYS A 42 19.87 -1.22 60.57
N GLU A 43 21.09 -0.84 60.93
CA GLU A 43 22.19 -0.78 59.96
C GLU A 43 22.51 -2.18 59.44
N CYS A 44 22.61 -2.30 58.13
CA CYS A 44 22.89 -3.55 57.46
C CYS A 44 24.40 -3.69 57.25
N LEU A 45 25.12 -4.09 58.30
CA LEU A 45 26.57 -4.28 58.24
C LEU A 45 26.92 -5.60 57.54
N MET A 46 27.76 -5.52 56.52
CA MET A 46 28.25 -6.65 55.74
C MET A 46 29.77 -6.66 55.69
N ALA A 47 30.36 -7.85 55.75
CA ALA A 47 31.77 -8.04 55.44
C ALA A 47 31.91 -8.40 53.95
N ASP A 48 33.04 -8.04 53.33
CA ASP A 48 33.28 -8.18 51.89
C ASP A 48 33.19 -9.64 51.39
N ASP A 49 33.55 -10.57 52.26
CA ASP A 49 33.59 -12.02 52.04
C ASP A 49 32.30 -12.74 52.47
N SER A 50 31.33 -12.02 53.03
CA SER A 50 30.06 -12.58 53.49
C SER A 50 28.90 -12.20 52.57
N ALA A 51 28.12 -13.19 52.14
CA ALA A 51 26.82 -12.97 51.50
C ALA A 51 25.70 -12.56 52.49
N ARG A 52 26.01 -12.40 53.79
CA ARG A 52 25.03 -12.17 54.86
C ARG A 52 25.46 -11.03 55.78
N CYS A 53 24.51 -10.17 56.13
CA CYS A 53 24.74 -9.13 57.13
C CYS A 53 24.79 -9.69 58.56
N SER A 54 25.37 -8.92 59.49
CA SER A 54 25.53 -9.28 60.91
C SER A 54 24.23 -9.82 61.53
N GLU A 55 23.11 -9.13 61.35
CA GLU A 55 21.81 -9.54 61.88
C GLU A 55 21.26 -10.82 61.24
N CYS A 56 21.47 -11.00 59.93
CA CYS A 56 21.07 -12.23 59.25
C CYS A 56 21.93 -13.43 59.70
N ILE A 57 23.23 -13.23 59.96
CA ILE A 57 24.14 -14.23 60.56
C ILE A 57 23.65 -14.60 61.96
N ARG A 58 23.44 -13.60 62.82
CA ARG A 58 22.97 -13.75 64.20
C ARG A 58 21.66 -14.54 64.28
N ARG A 59 20.73 -14.27 63.36
CA ARG A 59 19.44 -14.98 63.25
C ARG A 59 19.51 -16.34 62.57
N GLY A 60 20.61 -16.66 61.88
CA GLY A 60 20.70 -17.90 61.10
C GLY A 60 19.80 -17.93 59.86
N ARG A 61 19.47 -16.77 59.27
CA ARG A 61 18.65 -16.65 58.05
C ARG A 61 19.48 -16.14 56.86
N SER A 62 19.07 -16.50 55.65
CA SER A 62 19.63 -15.93 54.42
C SER A 62 19.43 -14.41 54.39
N CYS A 63 20.39 -13.69 53.81
CA CYS A 63 20.31 -12.26 53.59
C CYS A 63 19.93 -12.01 52.13
N ASP A 64 19.00 -11.09 51.89
CA ASP A 64 18.53 -10.71 50.57
C ASP A 64 19.17 -9.42 50.03
N GLY A 65 19.90 -8.66 50.86
CA GLY A 65 20.51 -7.37 50.47
C GLY A 65 21.41 -7.46 49.24
N THR A 66 22.27 -8.47 49.15
CA THR A 66 23.18 -8.68 48.01
C THR A 66 22.44 -9.08 46.72
N ARG A 67 21.26 -9.70 46.85
CA ARG A 67 20.42 -10.12 45.70
C ARG A 67 19.61 -8.96 45.13
N VAL A 68 19.20 -8.00 45.95
CA VAL A 68 18.40 -6.85 45.50
C VAL A 68 19.20 -5.98 44.52
N ALA A 69 20.44 -5.61 44.84
CA ALA A 69 21.24 -4.73 43.98
C ALA A 69 21.64 -5.37 42.63
N SER A 70 21.90 -6.67 42.61
CA SER A 70 22.20 -7.40 41.37
C SER A 70 20.96 -7.61 40.51
N SER A 71 19.80 -7.84 41.13
CA SER A 71 18.52 -7.96 40.43
C SER A 71 18.08 -6.61 39.85
N LEU A 72 18.22 -5.53 40.62
CA LEU A 72 17.86 -4.17 40.18
C LEU A 72 18.70 -3.72 38.98
N ARG A 73 20.02 -3.97 38.99
CA ARG A 73 20.89 -3.69 37.83
C ARG A 73 20.46 -4.43 36.58
N LYS A 74 20.04 -5.70 36.72
CA LYS A 74 19.51 -6.48 35.59
C LYS A 74 18.20 -5.89 35.07
N LEU A 75 17.28 -5.54 35.96
CA LEU A 75 16.00 -4.92 35.59
C LEU A 75 16.21 -3.60 34.84
N ILE A 76 17.06 -2.71 35.35
CA ILE A 76 17.40 -1.43 34.68
C ILE A 76 18.00 -1.68 33.29
N SER A 77 18.86 -2.69 33.13
CA SER A 77 19.43 -3.03 31.83
C SER A 77 18.42 -3.63 30.86
N GLN A 78 17.38 -4.30 31.38
CA GLN A 78 16.30 -4.85 30.59
C GLN A 78 15.32 -3.76 30.17
N GLU A 79 14.97 -2.86 31.08
CA GLU A 79 14.15 -1.67 30.82
C GLU A 79 14.73 -0.84 29.69
N LYS A 80 16.02 -0.47 29.78
CA LYS A 80 16.69 0.27 28.69
C LYS A 80 16.65 -0.43 27.34
N LYS A 81 16.79 -1.76 27.31
CA LYS A 81 16.70 -2.53 26.06
C LYS A 81 15.28 -2.50 25.50
N LEU A 82 14.28 -2.62 26.37
CA LEU A 82 12.88 -2.53 25.97
C LEU A 82 12.54 -1.14 25.44
N ASP A 83 13.05 -0.07 26.07
CA ASP A 83 12.88 1.29 25.58
C ASP A 83 13.47 1.46 24.17
N GLU A 84 14.71 0.98 23.95
CA GLU A 84 15.34 1.00 22.63
C GLU A 84 14.59 0.17 21.57
N ASP A 85 14.02 -0.97 21.97
CA ASP A 85 13.25 -1.83 21.07
C ASP A 85 11.85 -1.25 20.79
N GLU A 86 11.24 -0.55 21.75
CA GLU A 86 9.98 0.18 21.59
C GLU A 86 10.14 1.33 20.60
N GLU A 87 11.21 2.13 20.73
CA GLU A 87 11.51 3.22 19.79
C GLU A 87 11.69 2.69 18.36
N LYS A 88 12.49 1.64 18.17
CA LYS A 88 12.68 1.03 16.83
C LYS A 88 11.39 0.48 16.26
N ALA A 89 10.59 -0.22 17.06
CA ALA A 89 9.30 -0.75 16.63
C ALA A 89 8.32 0.39 16.26
N GLY A 90 8.36 1.50 16.99
CA GLY A 90 7.60 2.71 16.70
C GLY A 90 8.00 3.35 15.37
N GLU A 91 9.30 3.51 15.11
CA GLU A 91 9.81 4.03 13.83
C GLU A 91 9.41 3.13 12.65
N ASP A 92 9.52 1.81 12.79
CA ASP A 92 9.16 0.88 11.73
C ASP A 92 7.65 0.88 11.45
N LEU A 93 6.83 1.01 12.50
CA LEU A 93 5.39 1.18 12.36
C LEU A 93 5.04 2.46 11.59
N LEU A 94 5.74 3.57 11.85
CA LEU A 94 5.53 4.83 11.13
C LEU A 94 5.89 4.69 9.65
N LYS A 95 7.04 4.07 9.32
CA LYS A 95 7.43 3.80 7.91
C LYS A 95 6.37 2.97 7.19
N LEU A 96 5.87 1.91 7.83
CA LEU A 96 4.81 1.07 7.26
C LEU A 96 3.52 1.85 7.02
N HIS A 97 3.15 2.78 7.91
CA HIS A 97 1.99 3.65 7.69
C HIS A 97 2.17 4.59 6.49
N GLU A 98 3.36 5.15 6.29
CA GLU A 98 3.67 5.98 5.13
C GLU A 98 3.58 5.18 3.82
N GLU A 99 4.14 3.97 3.80
CA GLU A 99 4.06 3.06 2.65
C GLU A 99 2.61 2.67 2.34
N LEU A 100 1.81 2.39 3.37
CA LEU A 100 0.40 2.07 3.24
C LEU A 100 -0.37 3.26 2.64
N ALA A 101 -0.12 4.48 3.10
CA ALA A 101 -0.74 5.69 2.54
C ALA A 101 -0.37 5.88 1.06
N ALA A 102 0.90 5.67 0.69
CA ALA A 102 1.35 5.75 -0.69
C ALA A 102 0.70 4.67 -1.58
N LEU A 103 0.53 3.45 -1.06
CA LEU A 103 -0.17 2.36 -1.75
C LEU A 103 -1.66 2.68 -1.94
N GLN A 104 -2.32 3.20 -0.91
CA GLN A 104 -3.73 3.61 -1.00
C GLN A 104 -3.93 4.73 -2.04
N ALA A 105 -3.04 5.71 -2.09
CA ALA A 105 -3.08 6.76 -3.11
C ALA A 105 -2.95 6.18 -4.53
N ARG A 106 -1.98 5.27 -4.75
CA ARG A 106 -1.82 4.57 -6.03
C ARG A 106 -3.06 3.76 -6.41
N MET A 107 -3.65 3.05 -5.46
CA MET A 107 -4.88 2.28 -5.65
C MET A 107 -6.04 3.18 -6.07
N ALA A 108 -6.23 4.33 -5.41
CA ALA A 108 -7.27 5.29 -5.75
C ALA A 108 -7.11 5.84 -7.18
N VAL A 109 -5.89 6.18 -7.59
CA VAL A 109 -5.59 6.63 -8.96
C VAL A 109 -5.92 5.55 -9.99
N ALA A 110 -5.49 4.31 -9.75
CA ALA A 110 -5.75 3.17 -10.63
C ALA A 110 -7.27 2.88 -10.74
N ALA A 111 -7.98 2.89 -9.62
CA ALA A 111 -9.43 2.70 -9.58
C ALA A 111 -10.17 3.82 -10.35
N GLY A 112 -9.74 5.08 -10.18
CA GLY A 112 -10.28 6.21 -10.93
C GLY A 112 -10.05 6.08 -12.44
N ARG A 113 -8.85 5.66 -12.86
CA ARG A 113 -8.53 5.39 -14.28
C ARG A 113 -9.41 4.28 -14.84
N LEU A 114 -9.59 3.18 -14.12
CA LEU A 114 -10.44 2.06 -14.52
C LEU A 114 -11.90 2.50 -14.70
N SER A 115 -12.43 3.30 -13.77
CA SER A 115 -13.80 3.85 -13.85
C SER A 115 -13.99 4.71 -15.11
N ARG A 116 -13.03 5.60 -15.41
CA ARG A 116 -13.05 6.42 -16.64
C ARG A 116 -13.02 5.55 -17.89
N ILE A 117 -12.13 4.56 -17.96
CA ILE A 117 -12.04 3.64 -19.11
C ILE A 117 -13.37 2.91 -19.31
N ARG A 118 -14.00 2.42 -18.24
CA ARG A 118 -15.31 1.76 -18.32
C ARG A 118 -16.38 2.69 -18.89
N LYS A 119 -16.47 3.93 -18.41
CA LYS A 119 -17.41 4.94 -18.90
C LYS A 119 -17.16 5.31 -20.37
N THR A 120 -15.90 5.48 -20.77
CA THR A 120 -15.58 5.77 -22.17
C THR A 120 -15.91 4.57 -23.06
N LYS A 121 -15.63 3.34 -22.61
CA LYS A 121 -15.95 2.12 -23.33
C LYS A 121 -17.46 1.98 -23.59
N THR A 122 -18.31 2.26 -22.60
CA THR A 122 -19.77 2.20 -22.79
C THR A 122 -20.24 3.23 -23.81
N LYS A 123 -19.79 4.49 -23.68
CA LYS A 123 -20.13 5.56 -24.65
C LYS A 123 -19.68 5.24 -26.07
N VAL A 124 -18.48 4.69 -26.24
CA VAL A 124 -17.96 4.27 -27.55
C VAL A 124 -18.82 3.14 -28.15
N LYS A 125 -19.25 2.17 -27.33
CA LYS A 125 -20.14 1.10 -27.78
C LYS A 125 -21.51 1.64 -28.23
N GLU A 126 -22.09 2.56 -27.47
CA GLU A 126 -23.37 3.21 -27.82
C GLU A 126 -23.26 4.00 -29.12
N ARG A 127 -22.17 4.79 -29.27
CA ARG A 127 -21.91 5.53 -30.50
C ARG A 127 -21.72 4.58 -31.68
N ARG A 128 -20.90 3.54 -31.55
CA ARG A 128 -20.73 2.50 -32.58
C ARG A 128 -22.06 1.90 -33.02
N ALA A 129 -22.94 1.55 -32.07
CA ALA A 129 -24.25 0.97 -32.39
C ALA A 129 -25.17 1.97 -33.10
N THR A 130 -25.03 3.26 -32.81
CA THR A 130 -25.80 4.33 -33.45
C THR A 130 -25.33 4.57 -34.88
N GLU A 131 -24.01 4.67 -35.09
CA GLU A 131 -23.40 4.82 -36.42
C GLU A 131 -23.69 3.61 -37.31
N PHE A 132 -23.60 2.39 -36.76
CA PHE A 132 -23.97 1.18 -37.48
C PHE A 132 -25.42 1.22 -37.99
N ARG A 133 -26.37 1.57 -37.11
CA ARG A 133 -27.79 1.72 -37.48
C ARG A 133 -28.02 2.82 -38.53
N ARG A 134 -27.26 3.92 -38.44
CA ARG A 134 -27.33 5.01 -39.42
C ARG A 134 -26.82 4.55 -40.79
N GLY A 135 -25.69 3.83 -40.81
CA GLY A 135 -25.10 3.29 -42.04
C GLY A 135 -26.03 2.32 -42.76
N ILE A 136 -26.63 1.37 -42.02
CA ILE A 136 -27.59 0.41 -42.61
C ILE A 136 -28.78 1.12 -43.25
N ARG A 137 -29.40 2.08 -42.55
CA ARG A 137 -30.51 2.86 -43.12
C ARG A 137 -30.11 3.68 -44.34
N GLY A 138 -28.87 4.17 -44.38
CA GLY A 138 -28.33 4.88 -45.55
C GLY A 138 -28.27 3.96 -46.77
N LEU A 139 -27.69 2.77 -46.61
CA LEU A 139 -27.62 1.75 -47.67
C LEU A 139 -29.02 1.33 -48.14
N GLU A 140 -29.93 1.03 -47.22
CA GLU A 140 -31.32 0.68 -47.57
C GLU A 140 -32.03 1.80 -48.36
N SER A 141 -31.75 3.07 -48.04
CA SER A 141 -32.30 4.21 -48.78
C SER A 141 -31.67 4.40 -50.15
N GLU A 142 -30.36 4.16 -50.29
CA GLU A 142 -29.65 4.22 -51.56
C GLU A 142 -30.10 3.09 -52.49
N ASP A 143 -30.24 1.87 -51.97
CA ASP A 143 -30.77 0.71 -52.71
C ASP A 143 -32.19 0.99 -53.22
N ALA A 144 -33.07 1.52 -52.37
CA ALA A 144 -34.44 1.85 -52.76
C ALA A 144 -34.51 2.95 -53.84
N LEU A 145 -33.64 3.97 -53.76
CA LEU A 145 -33.53 5.00 -54.80
C LEU A 145 -32.99 4.43 -56.11
N SER A 146 -31.97 3.56 -56.04
CA SER A 146 -31.39 2.88 -57.20
C SER A 146 -32.43 2.02 -57.91
N GLU A 147 -33.21 1.23 -57.16
CA GLU A 147 -34.32 0.43 -57.73
C GLU A 147 -35.39 1.31 -58.41
N GLU A 148 -35.77 2.43 -57.81
CA GLU A 148 -36.76 3.34 -58.39
C GLU A 148 -36.24 4.04 -59.65
N LEU A 149 -34.97 4.44 -59.65
CA LEU A 149 -34.31 4.98 -60.85
C LEU A 149 -34.27 3.95 -61.97
N SER A 150 -33.86 2.71 -61.69
CA SER A 150 -33.88 1.63 -62.69
C SER A 150 -35.29 1.38 -63.25
N ARG A 151 -36.33 1.33 -62.41
CA ARG A 151 -37.71 1.21 -62.89
C ARG A 151 -38.12 2.35 -63.82
N ARG A 152 -37.73 3.58 -63.49
CA ARG A 152 -38.02 4.75 -64.31
C ARG A 152 -37.25 4.73 -65.63
N GLU A 153 -35.98 4.34 -65.59
CA GLU A 153 -35.15 4.16 -66.78
C GLU A 153 -35.74 3.08 -67.70
N ASP A 154 -36.18 1.96 -67.15
CA ASP A 154 -36.85 0.89 -67.90
C ASP A 154 -38.18 1.37 -68.51
N ALA A 155 -38.99 2.12 -67.76
CA ALA A 155 -40.25 2.67 -68.26
C ALA A 155 -40.04 3.67 -69.40
N VAL A 156 -39.10 4.61 -69.24
CA VAL A 156 -38.74 5.58 -70.29
C VAL A 156 -38.16 4.88 -71.51
N SER A 157 -37.31 3.86 -71.31
CA SER A 157 -36.76 3.05 -72.40
C SER A 157 -37.85 2.29 -73.15
N GLY A 158 -38.83 1.73 -72.45
CA GLY A 158 -40.01 1.09 -73.05
C GLY A 158 -40.90 2.07 -73.82
N GLU A 159 -41.16 3.26 -73.28
CA GLU A 159 -41.90 4.32 -73.98
C GLU A 159 -41.16 4.77 -75.25
N LEU A 160 -39.86 5.03 -75.17
CA LEU A 160 -39.01 5.37 -76.33
C LEU A 160 -39.04 4.27 -77.39
N GLN A 161 -38.95 2.99 -76.99
CA GLN A 161 -39.07 1.86 -77.92
C GLN A 161 -40.48 1.77 -78.54
N SER A 162 -41.54 2.12 -77.81
CA SER A 162 -42.90 2.13 -78.36
C SER A 162 -43.19 3.28 -79.32
N LEU A 163 -42.51 4.42 -79.12
CA LEU A 163 -42.54 5.59 -80.00
C LEU A 163 -41.58 5.47 -81.19
N ASN A 164 -40.67 4.50 -81.12
CA ASN A 164 -39.70 4.18 -82.16
C ASN A 164 -40.17 2.94 -82.93
N PRO A 165 -40.84 3.07 -84.08
CA PRO A 165 -41.12 1.89 -84.90
C PRO A 165 -39.78 1.27 -85.31
N GLU A 166 -39.62 -0.05 -85.14
CA GLU A 166 -38.42 -0.79 -85.55
C GLU A 166 -37.96 -0.31 -86.95
N GLY A 167 -36.84 0.43 -87.01
CA GLY A 167 -36.27 0.89 -88.30
C GLY A 167 -35.74 2.32 -88.40
N LEU A 168 -35.61 3.10 -87.32
CA LEU A 168 -34.87 4.38 -87.38
C LEU A 168 -33.35 4.13 -87.29
N ASP A 169 -32.72 4.03 -88.46
CA ASP A 169 -31.28 4.06 -88.64
C ASP A 169 -30.75 5.50 -88.47
N TRP A 170 -30.08 5.75 -87.34
CA TRP A 170 -29.48 7.05 -87.01
C TRP A 170 -28.32 7.43 -87.93
N GLU A 171 -27.71 6.47 -88.66
CA GLU A 171 -26.70 6.77 -89.68
C GLU A 171 -27.34 7.45 -90.90
N SER A 172 -28.54 7.02 -91.32
CA SER A 172 -29.29 7.64 -92.43
C SER A 172 -29.81 9.06 -92.13
N LEU A 173 -29.89 9.46 -90.87
CA LEU A 173 -30.26 10.83 -90.45
C LEU A 173 -29.05 11.78 -90.33
N GLY A 174 -27.84 11.32 -90.66
CA GLY A 174 -26.61 12.12 -90.64
C GLY A 174 -26.08 12.42 -89.23
N LEU A 175 -26.55 11.69 -88.22
CA LEU A 175 -26.22 11.91 -86.81
C LEU A 175 -25.18 10.91 -86.25
N GLY A 176 -24.73 9.95 -87.06
CA GLY A 176 -23.75 8.92 -86.68
C GLY A 176 -22.29 9.39 -86.51
N GLY A 177 -22.05 10.68 -86.28
CA GLY A 177 -20.69 11.26 -86.23
C GLY A 177 -20.47 12.31 -85.14
N PHE A 178 -21.22 12.26 -84.04
CA PHE A 178 -20.92 13.09 -82.87
C PHE A 178 -19.96 12.35 -81.94
N ASP A 179 -18.66 12.52 -82.18
CA ASP A 179 -17.63 12.24 -81.17
C ASP A 179 -17.71 13.32 -80.07
N PHE A 180 -18.58 13.11 -79.09
CA PHE A 180 -18.51 13.88 -77.84
C PHE A 180 -17.40 13.29 -76.98
N ASP A 181 -16.18 13.81 -77.15
CA ASP A 181 -15.04 13.50 -76.29
C ASP A 181 -15.01 14.47 -75.09
N PRO A 182 -15.35 14.05 -73.86
CA PRO A 182 -15.42 14.94 -72.70
C PRO A 182 -14.06 15.48 -72.22
N PHE A 183 -12.95 15.08 -72.86
CA PHE A 183 -11.58 15.40 -72.43
C PHE A 183 -10.78 16.31 -73.38
N SER A 184 -11.38 16.87 -74.43
CA SER A 184 -10.73 17.97 -75.18
C SER A 184 -10.86 19.30 -74.42
N VAL A 185 -10.13 19.39 -73.30
CA VAL A 185 -9.67 20.67 -72.76
C VAL A 185 -8.46 21.07 -73.61
N ASP A 186 -8.66 22.02 -74.52
CA ASP A 186 -7.56 22.72 -75.16
C ASP A 186 -6.67 23.34 -74.09
N GLY A 187 -5.55 22.68 -73.83
CA GLY A 187 -4.49 23.16 -72.99
C GLY A 187 -3.84 24.38 -73.62
N SER A 188 -4.17 25.56 -73.10
CA SER A 188 -3.31 26.73 -73.15
C SER A 188 -3.14 27.29 -71.74
N ALA A 189 -2.31 26.60 -70.95
CA ALA A 189 -1.75 27.15 -69.73
C ALA A 189 -0.54 28.01 -70.12
N SER A 190 -0.77 29.31 -70.25
CA SER A 190 0.28 30.33 -70.36
C SER A 190 1.11 30.33 -69.08
N GLU A 191 2.40 30.19 -69.30
CA GLU A 191 3.52 30.43 -68.41
C GLU A 191 3.36 31.75 -67.64
N VAL A 192 3.42 31.67 -66.29
CA VAL A 192 3.76 32.82 -65.44
C VAL A 192 4.85 32.38 -64.47
N ALA A 193 6.07 32.77 -64.81
CA ALA A 193 7.22 32.79 -63.91
C ALA A 193 7.18 34.05 -63.03
N GLY A 194 7.71 33.94 -61.81
CA GLY A 194 8.02 35.07 -60.93
C GLY A 194 7.23 35.08 -59.62
N HIS A 195 7.80 35.29 -58.43
CA HIS A 195 9.17 35.34 -57.91
C HIS A 195 8.96 35.66 -56.40
N SER A 196 9.84 35.13 -55.54
CA SER A 196 10.11 35.59 -54.16
C SER A 196 9.09 35.30 -53.05
#